data_AF-A0A399EP06-F1
#
_entry.id   AF-A0A399EP06-F1
#
_cell.length_a   1.000
_cell.length_b   1.000
_cell.length_c   1.000
_cell.angle_alpha   90.00
_cell.angle_beta   90.00
_cell.angle_gamma   90.00
#
_symmetry.space_group_name_H-M   'P 1'
#
loop_
_entity.id
_entity.type
_entity.pdbx_description
1 polymer ?
#
loop_
_entity_poly.entity_id
_entity_poly.type
_entity_poly.pdbx_seq_one_letter_code
_entity_poly.pdbx_strand_id
1 'polypeptide(L)'
;MRRLVIELKNHPRRSLSVMSGERMDAAIRKHAPYLRGLEPVQVFVQEYDPRLSTRFRYTPAPQLLELLRRELRELRQHSAA
;
A
#
# COMPACT_ATOMS: atom_id res chain seq x y z
N MET A 1 3.23 -1.52 15.95
CA MET A 1 2.19 -1.37 14.91
C MET A 1 2.88 -1.10 13.58
N ARG A 2 2.43 -1.74 12.50
CA ARG A 2 3.02 -1.62 11.15
C ARG A 2 1.90 -1.28 10.16
N ARG A 3 2.10 -0.24 9.36
CA ARG A 3 1.10 0.24 8.40
C ARG A 3 1.71 0.33 7.01
N LEU A 4 0.89 0.13 5.99
CA LEU A 4 1.24 0.47 4.61
C LEU A 4 0.70 1.87 4.33
N VAL A 5 1.53 2.73 3.76
CA VAL A 5 1.11 4.05 3.29
C VAL A 5 1.28 4.08 1.79
N ILE A 6 0.19 4.31 1.07
CA ILE A 6 0.13 4.33 -0.39
C ILE A 6 -0.07 5.78 -0.82
N GLU A 7 0.90 6.30 -1.54
CA GLU A 7 0.78 7.58 -2.23
C GLU A 7 0.10 7.38 -3.59
N LEU A 8 -0.86 8.23 -3.86
CA LEU A 8 -1.67 8.20 -5.06
C LEU A 8 -1.50 9.51 -5.81
N LYS A 9 -1.44 9.46 -7.14
CA LYS A 9 -1.35 10.65 -7.97
C LYS A 9 -2.64 11.46 -7.88
N ASN A 10 -2.54 12.76 -7.62
CA ASN A 10 -3.68 13.68 -7.52
C ASN A 10 -4.75 13.27 -6.48
N HIS A 11 -4.40 12.43 -5.53
CA HIS A 11 -5.31 11.95 -4.49
C HIS A 11 -4.63 11.93 -3.12
N PRO A 12 -5.39 12.02 -2.02
CA PRO A 12 -4.84 11.85 -0.68
C PRO A 12 -4.18 10.48 -0.50
N ARG A 13 -3.13 10.44 0.32
CA ARG A 13 -2.48 9.18 0.72
C ARG A 13 -3.50 8.25 1.40
N ARG A 14 -3.35 6.95 1.17
CA ARG A 14 -4.12 5.90 1.86
C ARG A 14 -3.24 5.18 2.86
N SER A 15 -3.76 4.90 4.05
CA SER A 15 -3.01 4.19 5.09
C SER A 15 -3.76 2.94 5.53
N LEU A 16 -3.09 1.80 5.45
CA LEU A 16 -3.64 0.48 5.73
C LEU A 16 -2.97 -0.06 6.99
N SER A 17 -3.76 -0.52 7.96
CA SER A 17 -3.23 -1.29 9.07
C SER A 17 -3.03 -2.73 8.62
N VAL A 18 -1.81 -3.25 8.77
CA VAL A 18 -1.53 -4.67 8.51
C VAL A 18 -1.90 -5.45 9.78
N MET A 19 -2.72 -6.49 9.65
CA MET A 19 -3.15 -7.28 10.80
C MET A 19 -1.97 -8.05 11.41
N SER A 20 -2.05 -8.40 12.70
CA SER A 20 -1.01 -9.21 13.35
C SER A 20 -0.84 -10.54 12.63
N GLY A 21 0.39 -10.88 12.24
CA GLY A 21 0.71 -12.09 11.47
C GLY A 21 0.39 -12.02 9.98
N GLU A 22 -0.28 -10.96 9.50
CA GLU A 22 -0.55 -10.78 8.07
C GLU A 22 0.72 -10.33 7.33
N ARG A 23 1.00 -11.00 6.21
CA ARG A 23 2.07 -10.58 5.32
C ARG A 23 1.64 -9.33 4.54
N MET A 24 2.57 -8.39 4.35
CA MET A 24 2.28 -7.13 3.65
C MET A 24 1.78 -7.33 2.21
N ASP A 25 2.28 -8.36 1.51
CA ASP A 25 1.84 -8.69 0.16
C ASP A 25 0.40 -9.20 0.15
N ALA A 26 -0.02 -9.96 1.15
CA ALA A 26 -1.42 -10.35 1.33
C ALA A 26 -2.31 -9.13 1.60
N ALA A 27 -1.85 -8.20 2.45
CA ALA A 27 -2.57 -6.96 2.73
C ALA A 27 -2.74 -6.09 1.47
N ILE A 28 -1.72 -5.98 0.62
CA ILE A 28 -1.81 -5.29 -0.68
C ILE A 28 -2.87 -5.92 -1.58
N ARG A 29 -2.83 -7.25 -1.77
CA ARG A 29 -3.80 -7.96 -2.62
C ARG A 29 -5.23 -7.77 -2.11
N LYS A 30 -5.43 -7.91 -0.80
CA LYS A 30 -6.73 -7.70 -0.15
C LYS A 30 -7.26 -6.28 -0.34
N HIS A 31 -6.38 -5.27 -0.38
CA HIS A 31 -6.79 -3.87 -0.48
C HIS A 31 -6.84 -3.33 -1.92
N ALA A 32 -6.19 -3.98 -2.88
CA ALA A 32 -6.12 -3.54 -4.28
C ALA A 32 -7.51 -3.25 -4.92
N PRO A 33 -8.59 -4.02 -4.67
CA PRO A 33 -9.91 -3.72 -5.22
C PRO A 33 -10.45 -2.33 -4.85
N TYR A 34 -10.14 -1.83 -3.65
CA TYR A 34 -10.58 -0.50 -3.17
C TYR A 34 -9.79 0.67 -3.78
N LEU A 35 -8.71 0.37 -4.50
CA LEU A 35 -7.85 1.34 -5.17
C LEU A 35 -8.04 1.32 -6.70
N ARG A 36 -9.07 0.62 -7.19
CA ARG A 36 -9.37 0.55 -8.62
C ARG A 36 -9.59 1.96 -9.19
N GLY A 37 -8.96 2.21 -10.35
CA GLY A 37 -9.01 3.52 -11.01
C GLY A 37 -8.00 4.55 -10.49
N LEU A 38 -7.35 4.29 -9.34
CA LEU A 38 -6.34 5.18 -8.78
C LEU A 38 -4.94 4.81 -9.29
N GLU A 39 -4.05 5.80 -9.38
CA GLU A 39 -2.66 5.61 -9.82
C GLU A 39 -1.70 5.65 -8.61
N PRO A 40 -1.21 4.50 -8.10
CA PRO A 40 -0.23 4.48 -7.04
C PRO A 40 1.16 4.91 -7.54
N VAL A 41 1.73 5.87 -6.82
CA VAL A 41 3.04 6.48 -7.11
C VAL A 41 4.11 5.86 -6.23
N GLN A 42 3.83 5.67 -4.94
CA GLN A 42 4.78 5.15 -3.97
C GLN A 42 4.08 4.34 -2.88
N VAL A 43 4.77 3.35 -2.32
CA VAL A 43 4.33 2.60 -1.14
C VAL A 43 5.42 2.68 -0.09
N PHE A 44 5.02 2.97 1.15
CA PHE A 44 5.89 2.98 2.32
C PHE A 44 5.40 1.99 3.36
N VAL A 45 6.34 1.41 4.07
CA VAL A 45 6.10 0.73 5.35
C VAL A 45 6.31 1.76 6.45
N GLN A 46 5.26 2.04 7.21
CA GLN A 46 5.33 2.86 8.40
C GLN A 46 5.47 1.96 9.64
N GLU A 47 6.50 2.21 10.45
CA GLU A 47 6.79 1.49 11.68
C GLU A 47 6.97 2.46 12.84
N TYR A 48 6.47 2.06 14.02
CA TYR A 48 6.71 2.81 15.24
C TYR A 48 8.20 2.71 15.63
N ASP A 49 8.84 3.86 15.81
CA ASP A 49 10.23 3.99 16.24
C ASP A 49 10.31 5.08 17.33
N PRO A 50 10.45 4.70 18.61
CA PRO A 50 10.44 5.66 19.72
C PRO A 50 11.67 6.58 19.73
N ARG A 51 12.70 6.30 18.92
CA ARG A 51 13.92 7.11 18.82
C ARG A 51 13.77 8.30 17.88
N LEU A 52 12.70 8.33 17.07
CA LEU A 52 12.42 9.42 16.14
C LEU A 52 11.50 10.46 16.79
N SER A 53 11.71 11.74 16.50
CA SER A 53 10.85 12.84 16.95
C SER A 53 9.39 12.67 16.50
N THR A 54 9.19 12.14 15.30
CA THR A 54 7.87 11.83 14.72
C THR A 54 7.27 10.53 15.24
N ARG A 55 8.03 9.73 16.00
CA ARG A 55 7.70 8.38 16.48
C ARG A 55 7.42 7.34 15.39
N PHE A 56 7.53 7.70 14.12
CA PHE A 56 7.23 6.83 12.99
C PHE A 56 8.30 6.92 11.91
N ARG A 57 8.85 5.77 11.54
CA ARG A 57 9.76 5.58 10.40
C ARG A 57 8.94 5.20 9.17
N TYR A 58 9.25 5.82 8.04
CA TYR A 58 8.64 5.49 6.74
C TYR A 58 9.72 4.95 5.82
N THR A 59 9.64 3.67 5.50
CA THR A 59 10.60 2.98 4.64
C THR A 59 9.96 2.74 3.27
N PRO A 60 10.52 3.25 2.16
CA PRO A 60 10.02 2.94 0.82
C PRO A 60 10.00 1.43 0.56
N ALA A 61 8.92 0.94 -0.06
CA ALA A 61 8.72 -0.46 -0.39
C ALA A 61 8.36 -0.62 -1.89
N PRO A 62 9.33 -0.42 -2.80
CA PRO A 62 9.09 -0.50 -4.25
C PRO A 62 8.52 -1.85 -4.69
N GLN A 63 8.91 -2.95 -4.06
CA GLN A 63 8.38 -4.28 -4.34
C GLN A 63 6.86 -4.39 -4.07
N LEU A 64 6.34 -3.65 -3.07
CA LEU A 64 4.91 -3.62 -2.77
C LEU A 64 4.15 -2.71 -3.73
N LEU A 65 4.81 -1.65 -4.23
CA LEU A 65 4.27 -0.80 -5.29
C LEU A 65 4.10 -1.59 -6.59
N GLU A 66 5.11 -2.36 -6.99
CA GLU A 66 5.05 -3.22 -8.18
C GLU A 66 3.94 -4.26 -8.08
N LEU A 67 3.84 -4.91 -6.91
CA LEU A 67 2.74 -5.82 -6.61
C LEU A 67 1.39 -5.11 -6.78
N LEU A 68 1.17 -3.98 -6.10
CA LEU A 68 -0.08 -3.23 -6.18
C LEU A 68 -0.43 -2.84 -7.63
N ARG A 69 0.55 -2.37 -8.41
CA ARG A 69 0.36 -2.04 -9.82
C ARG A 69 -0.07 -3.26 -10.64
N ARG A 70 0.51 -4.44 -10.37
CA ARG A 70 0.12 -5.68 -11.03
C ARG A 70 -1.32 -6.05 -10.70
N GLU A 71 -1.68 -6.10 -9.43
CA GLU A 71 -3.04 -6.44 -8.99
C GLU A 71 -4.08 -5.46 -9.59
N LEU A 72 -3.79 -4.16 -9.65
CA LEU A 72 -4.66 -3.17 -10.27
C LEU A 72 -4.83 -3.37 -11.78
N ARG A 73 -3.78 -3.82 -12.50
CA ARG A 73 -3.89 -4.15 -13.93
C ARG A 73 -4.77 -5.38 -14.15
N GLU A 74 -4.58 -6.43 -13.35
CA GLU A 74 -5.39 -7.65 -13.43
C GLU A 74 -6.88 -7.33 -13.16
N LEU A 75 -7.18 -6.49 -12.17
CA LEU A 75 -8.55 -6.07 -11.88
C LEU A 75 -9.20 -5.27 -13.03
N ARG A 76 -8.43 -4.49 -13.80
CA ARG A 76 -8.94 -3.78 -14.98
C ARG A 76 -9.33 -4.75 -16.10
N GLN A 77 -8.51 -5.79 -16.33
CA GLN A 77 -8.76 -6.78 -17.38
C GLN A 77 -10.03 -7.60 -17.12
N HIS A 78 -10.29 -7.97 -15.86
CA HIS A 78 -11.49 -8.72 -15.48
C HIS A 78 -12.78 -7.90 -15.41
N SER A 79 -12.70 -6.57 -15.57
CA SER A 79 -13.88 -5.69 -15.61
C SER A 79 -14.35 -5.40 -17.04
N ALA A 80 -13.65 -5.90 -18.06
CA ALA A 80 -13.91 -5.66 -19.47
C ALA A 80 -14.41 -6.91 -20.23
N ALA A 81 -14.75 -7.97 -19.50
CA ALA A 81 -15.37 -9.21 -19.99
C ALA A 81 -16.77 -9.34 -19.40
#